data_AF-V5XJ06-F1
#
_entry.id   AF-V5XJ06-F1
#
_cell.length_a   1.000
_cell.length_b   1.000
_cell.length_c   1.000
_cell.angle_alpha   90.00
_cell.angle_beta   90.00
_cell.angle_gamma   90.00
#
_symmetry.space_group_name_H-M   'P 1'
#
loop_
_entity.id
_entity.type
_entity.pdbx_description
1 polymer ?
#
loop_
_entity_poly.entity_id
_entity_poly.type
_entity_poly.pdbx_seq_one_letter_code
_entity_poly.pdbx_strand_id
1 'polypeptide(L)'
;MDLLVLAVLAAIIVVVVLAVQRKQPRTLFTTPGERQDSSDVGAVQQWVALHDYALAHGLRLLYLLRVYKRQPNGCKAQVPIYGDSGSTLRDAWFWRTQVAPGSVVAVNGQRQRRMGSAHPP
;
A
#
# COMPACT_ATOMS: atom_id res chain seq x y z
N MET A 1 -8.11 45.76 -0.32
CA MET A 1 -8.33 44.31 -0.51
C MET A 1 -8.93 43.79 0.78
N ASP A 2 -10.26 43.69 0.82
CA ASP A 2 -11.02 43.48 2.04
C ASP A 2 -10.76 42.12 2.68
N LEU A 3 -10.46 42.13 3.98
CA LEU A 3 -10.30 40.95 4.84
C LEU A 3 -11.49 39.98 4.74
N LEU A 4 -12.68 40.52 4.45
CA LEU A 4 -13.91 39.78 4.17
C LEU A 4 -13.79 38.89 2.92
N VAL A 5 -13.21 39.41 1.84
CA VAL A 5 -13.04 38.66 0.59
C VAL A 5 -12.05 37.50 0.80
N LEU A 6 -11.00 37.73 1.58
CA LEU A 6 -10.00 36.70 1.91
C LEU A 6 -10.61 35.57 2.76
N ALA A 7 -11.44 35.93 3.75
CA ALA A 7 -12.11 34.96 4.61
C ALA A 7 -13.11 34.09 3.85
N VAL A 8 -13.88 34.69 2.94
CA VAL A 8 -14.83 33.95 2.08
C VAL A 8 -14.09 33.01 1.13
N LEU A 9 -12.98 33.46 0.54
CA LEU A 9 -12.17 32.62 -0.34
C LEU A 9 -11.58 31.42 0.42
N ALA A 10 -11.06 31.64 1.63
CA ALA A 10 -10.52 30.58 2.48
C ALA A 10 -11.60 29.55 2.87
N ALA A 11 -12.80 30.00 3.21
CA ALA A 11 -13.93 29.11 3.52
C ALA A 11 -14.33 28.25 2.31
N ILE A 12 -14.38 28.83 1.11
CA ILE A 12 -14.67 28.09 -0.12
C ILE A 12 -13.61 27.03 -0.39
N ILE A 13 -12.32 27.36 -0.24
CA ILE A 13 -11.22 26.40 -0.42
C ILE A 13 -11.35 25.24 0.57
N VAL A 14 -11.61 25.51 1.85
CA VAL A 14 -11.79 24.47 2.88
C VAL A 14 -12.97 23.56 2.56
N VAL A 15 -14.10 24.12 2.12
CA VAL A 15 -15.29 23.34 1.74
C VAL A 15 -14.99 22.45 0.52
N VAL A 16 -14.29 22.97 -0.49
CA VAL A 16 -13.89 22.21 -1.67
C VAL A 16 -12.91 21.09 -1.30
N VAL A 17 -11.91 21.36 -0.46
CA VAL A 17 -10.96 20.35 0.02
C VAL A 17 -11.69 19.27 0.82
N LEU A 18 -12.62 19.63 1.71
CA LEU A 18 -13.43 18.66 2.46
C LEU A 18 -14.34 17.84 1.55
N ALA A 19 -14.93 18.44 0.52
CA ALA A 19 -15.74 17.74 -0.46
C ALA A 19 -14.90 16.77 -1.31
N VAL A 20 -13.70 17.18 -1.72
CA VAL A 20 -12.76 16.33 -2.47
C VAL A 20 -12.20 15.22 -1.60
N GLN A 21 -11.91 15.45 -0.32
CA GLN A 21 -11.50 14.40 0.63
C GLN A 21 -12.62 13.42 0.95
N ARG A 22 -13.88 13.88 1.01
CA ARG A 22 -15.05 13.00 1.15
C ARG A 22 -15.36 12.21 -0.12
N LYS A 23 -15.06 12.78 -1.31
CA LYS A 23 -15.22 12.14 -2.62
C LYS A 23 -14.01 11.33 -3.06
N GLN A 24 -12.84 11.53 -2.47
CA GLN A 24 -11.74 10.59 -2.62
C GLN A 24 -12.29 9.28 -2.06
N PRO A 25 -12.56 8.27 -2.91
CA PRO A 25 -12.86 6.96 -2.39
C PRO A 25 -11.69 6.67 -1.48
N ARG A 26 -11.97 6.39 -0.20
CA ARG A 26 -11.01 5.65 0.61
C ARG A 26 -10.63 4.52 -0.31
N THR A 27 -9.40 4.55 -0.82
CA THR A 27 -8.86 3.46 -1.59
C THR A 27 -8.76 2.34 -0.58
N LEU A 28 -9.89 1.66 -0.42
CA LEU A 28 -9.98 0.35 0.12
C LEU A 28 -9.09 -0.40 -0.85
N PHE A 29 -7.84 -0.62 -0.46
CA PHE A 29 -7.08 -1.73 -0.98
C PHE A 29 -7.90 -2.95 -0.59
N THR A 30 -8.89 -3.28 -1.43
CA THR A 30 -9.60 -4.54 -1.39
C THR A 30 -8.52 -5.60 -1.52
N THR A 31 -8.24 -6.26 -0.39
CA THR A 31 -7.70 -7.60 -0.32
C THR A 31 -8.19 -8.40 -1.53
N PRO A 32 -7.31 -9.03 -2.34
CA PRO A 32 -7.74 -9.93 -3.40
C PRO A 32 -8.21 -11.24 -2.74
N GLY A 33 -9.38 -11.21 -2.13
CA GLY A 33 -10.25 -12.36 -1.99
C GLY A 33 -11.29 -12.23 -3.09
N GLU A 34 -11.21 -13.11 -4.09
CA GLU A 34 -12.17 -13.24 -5.20
C GLU A 34 -12.39 -11.99 -6.05
N ARG A 35 -11.47 -11.76 -6.99
CA ARG A 35 -11.86 -11.17 -8.28
C ARG A 35 -11.60 -12.17 -9.39
N GLN A 36 -12.67 -12.92 -9.68
CA GLN A 36 -12.90 -13.58 -10.95
C GLN A 36 -12.69 -12.53 -12.07
N ASP A 37 -11.91 -12.90 -13.08
CA ASP A 37 -11.65 -12.14 -14.32
C ASP A 37 -10.99 -10.76 -14.16
N SER A 38 -9.69 -10.76 -13.86
CA SER A 38 -8.84 -9.61 -14.24
C SER A 38 -8.25 -9.92 -15.62
N SER A 39 -8.69 -9.20 -16.65
CA SER A 39 -8.00 -9.24 -17.94
C SER A 39 -6.54 -8.83 -17.73
N ASP A 40 -5.61 -9.43 -18.47
CA ASP A 40 -4.16 -9.17 -18.33
C ASP A 40 -3.82 -7.67 -18.35
N VAL A 41 -4.59 -6.89 -19.11
CA VAL A 41 -4.46 -5.43 -19.20
C VAL A 41 -4.76 -4.73 -17.86
N GLY A 42 -5.78 -5.18 -17.12
CA GLY A 42 -6.15 -4.63 -15.82
C GLY A 42 -5.10 -4.91 -14.75
N ALA A 43 -4.48 -6.10 -14.79
CA ALA A 43 -3.39 -6.45 -13.88
C ALA A 43 -2.14 -5.60 -14.14
N VAL A 44 -1.78 -5.37 -15.40
CA VAL A 44 -0.65 -4.50 -15.78
C VAL A 44 -0.88 -3.06 -15.33
N GLN A 45 -2.08 -2.51 -15.55
CA GLN A 45 -2.39 -1.13 -15.12
C GLN A 45 -2.34 -0.98 -13.60
N GLN A 46 -2.85 -1.96 -12.85
CA GLN A 46 -2.76 -1.96 -11.39
C GLN A 46 -1.31 -2.05 -10.91
N TRP A 47 -0.48 -2.84 -11.59
CA TRP A 47 0.94 -2.94 -11.30
C TRP A 47 1.67 -1.61 -11.54
N VAL A 48 1.48 -0.98 -12.69
CA VAL A 48 2.09 0.32 -13.03
C VAL A 48 1.69 1.38 -12.01
N ALA A 49 0.40 1.45 -11.65
CA ALA A 49 -0.08 2.38 -10.64
C ALA A 49 0.56 2.15 -9.26
N LEU A 50 0.73 0.89 -8.84
CA LEU A 50 1.43 0.55 -7.59
C LEU A 50 2.90 0.95 -7.62
N HIS A 51 3.57 0.69 -8.74
CA HIS A 51 4.98 1.01 -8.95
C HIS A 51 5.22 2.52 -8.89
N ASP A 52 4.44 3.30 -9.64
CA ASP A 52 4.54 4.76 -9.67
C ASP A 52 4.23 5.37 -8.31
N TYR A 53 3.20 4.85 -7.62
CA TYR A 53 2.88 5.25 -6.25
C TYR A 53 4.05 4.99 -5.30
N ALA A 54 4.68 3.81 -5.39
CA ALA A 54 5.80 3.45 -4.55
C ALA A 54 7.01 4.38 -4.78
N LEU A 55 7.33 4.67 -6.04
CA LEU A 55 8.39 5.62 -6.40
C LEU A 55 8.11 7.02 -5.86
N ALA A 56 6.89 7.54 -6.09
CA ALA A 56 6.49 8.88 -5.66
C ALA A 56 6.55 9.07 -4.13
N HIS A 57 6.40 7.99 -3.36
CA HIS A 57 6.39 8.02 -1.89
C HIS A 57 7.65 7.41 -1.26
N GLY A 58 8.68 7.10 -2.04
CA GLY A 58 9.93 6.50 -1.55
C GLY A 58 9.73 5.13 -0.86
N LEU A 59 8.70 4.38 -1.26
CA LEU A 59 8.40 3.06 -0.74
C LEU A 59 9.29 2.01 -1.43
N ARG A 60 9.58 0.94 -0.71
CA ARG A 60 10.26 -0.23 -1.26
C ARG A 60 9.25 -1.27 -1.67
N LEU A 61 9.45 -1.83 -2.85
CA LEU A 61 8.64 -2.93 -3.34
C LEU A 61 9.27 -4.25 -2.88
N LEU A 62 8.44 -5.13 -2.33
CA LEU A 62 8.83 -6.45 -1.86
C LEU A 62 8.06 -7.50 -2.64
N TYR A 63 8.77 -8.53 -3.07
CA TYR A 63 8.15 -9.69 -3.69
C TYR A 63 7.80 -10.72 -2.62
N LEU A 64 6.56 -11.22 -2.61
CA LEU A 64 6.13 -12.24 -1.67
C LEU A 64 6.50 -13.63 -2.18
N LEU A 65 7.69 -14.11 -1.84
CA LEU A 65 8.18 -15.39 -2.33
C LEU A 65 7.42 -16.56 -1.70
N ARG A 66 7.36 -16.61 -0.36
CA ARG A 66 6.71 -17.71 0.36
C ARG A 66 6.16 -17.26 1.70
N VAL A 67 4.87 -17.53 1.93
CA VAL A 67 4.27 -17.45 3.27
C VAL A 67 4.50 -18.80 3.97
N TYR A 68 5.26 -18.81 5.07
CA TYR A 68 5.60 -20.06 5.77
C TYR A 68 5.01 -20.15 7.18
N LYS A 69 4.49 -19.05 7.72
CA LYS A 69 3.75 -19.06 8.99
C LYS A 69 2.47 -18.26 8.83
N ARG A 70 1.34 -18.85 9.21
CA ARG A 70 0.04 -18.17 9.31
C ARG A 70 -0.43 -18.24 10.75
N GLN A 71 -0.87 -17.10 11.26
CA GLN A 71 -1.49 -16.92 12.58
C GLN A 71 -2.85 -16.22 12.39
N PRO A 72 -3.72 -16.20 13.42
CA PRO A 72 -5.03 -15.58 13.32
C PRO A 72 -4.98 -14.15 12.76
N ASN A 73 -4.04 -13.34 13.24
CA ASN A 73 -3.95 -11.92 12.92
C ASN A 73 -2.80 -11.56 11.96
N GLY A 74 -1.97 -12.53 11.55
CA GLY A 74 -0.80 -12.21 10.75
C GLY A 74 -0.18 -13.40 10.04
N CYS A 75 0.70 -13.11 9.10
CA CYS A 75 1.44 -14.08 8.32
C CYS A 75 2.90 -13.66 8.25
N LYS A 76 3.80 -14.62 8.38
CA LYS A 76 5.23 -14.44 8.17
C LYS A 76 5.61 -14.96 6.79
N ALA A 77 6.25 -14.11 6.01
CA ALA A 77 6.67 -14.43 4.66
C ALA A 77 8.14 -14.10 4.42
N GLN A 78 8.76 -14.89 3.55
CA GLN A 78 10.06 -14.58 2.98
C GLN A 78 9.88 -13.65 1.79
N VAL A 79 10.60 -12.53 1.82
CA VAL A 79 10.49 -11.46 0.83
C VAL A 79 11.88 -10.97 0.42
N PRO A 80 12.25 -11.05 -0.87
CA PRO A 80 13.30 -10.23 -1.44
C PRO A 80 12.78 -8.83 -1.82
N ILE A 81 13.69 -7.88 -1.95
CA ILE A 81 13.43 -6.58 -2.57
C ILE A 81 13.19 -6.80 -4.05
N TYR A 82 12.07 -6.29 -4.54
CA TYR A 82 11.70 -6.41 -5.95
C TYR A 82 12.67 -5.61 -6.83
N GLY A 83 13.21 -6.24 -7.88
CA GLY A 83 14.15 -5.61 -8.82
C GLY A 83 15.62 -5.58 -8.37
N ASP A 84 15.93 -6.10 -7.18
CA ASP A 84 17.31 -6.19 -6.68
C ASP A 84 17.84 -7.63 -6.81
N SER A 85 18.71 -7.85 -7.78
CA SER A 85 19.32 -9.16 -8.09
C SER A 85 20.29 -9.64 -7.01
N GLY A 86 20.74 -8.75 -6.12
CA GLY A 86 21.56 -9.06 -4.93
C GLY A 86 20.76 -9.14 -3.64
N SER A 87 19.42 -9.07 -3.70
CA SER A 87 18.59 -8.99 -2.50
C SER A 87 18.72 -10.25 -1.65
N THR A 88 19.21 -10.07 -0.41
CA THR A 88 19.08 -11.08 0.63
C THR A 88 17.62 -11.35 0.97
N LEU A 89 17.26 -12.62 1.16
CA LEU A 89 15.93 -13.00 1.64
C LEU A 89 15.70 -12.43 3.03
N ARG A 90 14.54 -11.82 3.25
CA ARG A 90 14.17 -11.25 4.54
C ARG A 90 12.86 -11.82 5.02
N ASP A 91 12.73 -11.91 6.33
CA ASP A 91 11.47 -12.21 6.98
C ASP A 91 10.67 -10.93 7.17
N ALA A 92 9.39 -10.96 6.77
CA ALA A 92 8.46 -9.88 7.03
C ALA A 92 7.11 -10.40 7.55
N TRP A 93 6.53 -9.64 8.47
CA TRP A 93 5.18 -9.87 8.98
C TRP A 93 4.19 -9.01 8.21
N PHE A 94 3.07 -9.62 7.84
CA PHE A 94 1.96 -8.98 7.16
C PHE A 94 0.66 -9.34 7.87
N TRP A 95 -0.34 -8.48 7.76
CA TRP A 95 -1.70 -8.84 8.18
C TRP A 95 -2.21 -9.99 7.30
N ARG A 96 -3.00 -10.89 7.88
CA ARG A 96 -3.46 -12.11 7.18
C ARG A 96 -4.16 -11.81 5.84
N THR A 97 -4.87 -10.69 5.75
CA THR A 97 -5.59 -10.23 4.56
C THR A 97 -4.68 -9.60 3.50
N GLN A 98 -3.42 -9.28 3.80
CA GLN A 98 -2.56 -8.51 2.90
C GLN A 98 -1.63 -9.37 2.04
N VAL A 99 -1.66 -10.70 2.20
CA VAL A 99 -0.62 -11.56 1.62
C VAL A 99 -1.17 -12.77 0.88
N ALA A 100 -0.88 -12.79 -0.42
CA ALA A 100 -0.90 -13.95 -1.29
C ALA A 100 0.52 -14.21 -1.84
N PRO A 101 0.96 -15.48 -1.95
CA PRO A 101 2.22 -15.82 -2.61
C PRO A 101 2.25 -15.27 -4.05
N GLY A 102 3.41 -14.78 -4.50
CA GLY A 102 3.60 -14.19 -5.83
C GLY A 102 3.15 -12.73 -5.95
N SER A 103 2.55 -12.15 -4.91
CA SER A 103 2.17 -10.72 -4.91
C SER A 103 3.38 -9.81 -4.70
N VAL A 104 3.27 -8.56 -5.16
CA VAL A 104 4.21 -7.48 -4.82
C VAL A 104 3.53 -6.49 -3.90
N VAL A 105 4.24 -6.06 -2.85
CA VAL A 105 3.72 -5.12 -1.86
C VAL A 105 4.66 -3.93 -1.70
N ALA A 106 4.09 -2.72 -1.64
CA ALA A 106 4.82 -1.50 -1.35
C ALA A 106 4.86 -1.25 0.16
N VAL A 107 6.06 -1.10 0.71
CA VAL A 107 6.25 -0.87 2.14
C VAL A 107 7.13 0.33 2.42
N ASN A 108 6.85 1.00 3.53
CA ASN A 108 7.76 2.00 4.05
C ASN A 108 8.89 1.30 4.84
N GLY A 109 10.14 1.49 4.39
CA GLY A 109 11.31 0.85 4.97
C GLY A 109 11.53 1.14 6.47
N GLN A 110 10.98 2.26 7.00
CA GLN A 110 11.02 2.60 8.43
C GLN A 110 9.99 1.79 9.25
N ARG A 111 8.78 1.56 8.72
CA ARG A 111 7.73 0.81 9.42
C ARG A 111 7.98 -0.69 9.43
N GLN A 112 8.62 -1.22 8.38
CA GLN A 112 8.93 -2.64 8.28
C GLN A 112 9.88 -3.12 9.39
N ARG A 113 10.84 -2.29 9.81
CA ARG A 113 11.75 -2.60 10.93
C ARG A 113 11.01 -2.73 12.27
N ARG A 114 9.96 -1.94 12.50
CA ARG A 114 9.17 -2.01 13.75
C ARG A 114 8.29 -3.26 13.83
N MET A 115 7.81 -3.79 12.69
CA MET A 115 7.08 -5.07 12.66
C MET A 115 8.00 -6.29 12.71
N GLY A 116 9.29 -6.16 12.38
CA GLY A 116 10.27 -7.24 12.51
C GLY A 116 10.42 -7.75 13.95
N SER A 117 10.18 -6.88 14.93
CA SER A 117 10.26 -7.19 16.37
C SER A 117 8.89 -7.35 17.06
N ALA A 118 7.80 -6.91 16.44
CA ALA A 118 6.47 -6.92 17.03
C ALA A 118 5.57 -7.94 16.32
N HIS A 119 5.05 -8.90 17.08
CA HIS A 119 3.89 -9.67 16.64
C HIS A 119 2.76 -8.67 16.32
N PRO A 120 2.05 -8.82 15.19
CA PRO A 120 0.76 -8.16 15.06
C PRO A 120 -0.12 -8.64 16.24
N PRO A 121 -0.80 -7.72 16.95
CA PRO A 121 -1.69 -8.10 18.05
C PRO A 121 -2.77 -9.08 17.58
#